data_AF-A0A2H1FCQ7-F1
#
_entry.id   AF-A0A2H1FCQ7-F1
#
_cell.length_a   1.000
_cell.length_b   1.000
_cell.length_c   1.000
_cell.angle_alpha   90.00
_cell.angle_beta   90.00
_cell.angle_gamma   90.00
#
_symmetry.space_group_name_H-M   'P 1'
#
loop_
_entity.id
_entity.type
_entity.pdbx_description
1 polymer ?
#
loop_
_entity_poly.entity_id
_entity_poly.type
_entity_poly.pdbx_seq_one_letter_code
_entity_poly.pdbx_strand_id
1 'polypeptide(L)'
;MDKETTILKIDEIIKTLSESKKPLTILTPDEVKSIQDVDKEDHSKLADRLEDLVVLLRDDPDNKRKIRDTRQIAFDEFGHVGPVWDVLKSVEALF
;
A
#
# COMPACT_ATOMS: atom_id res chain seq x y z
N MET A 1 -8.86 -9.65 4.20
CA MET A 1 -9.18 -8.34 4.80
C MET A 1 -10.38 -7.77 4.08
N ASP A 2 -11.23 -7.02 4.77
CA ASP A 2 -12.24 -6.21 4.10
C ASP A 2 -11.59 -4.97 3.42
N LYS A 3 -12.38 -4.27 2.62
CA LYS A 3 -11.94 -3.10 1.84
C LYS A 3 -11.41 -1.97 2.74
N GLU A 4 -12.11 -1.66 3.84
CA GLU A 4 -11.72 -0.56 4.73
C GLU A 4 -10.42 -0.88 5.47
N THR A 5 -10.28 -2.09 6.00
CA THR A 5 -9.03 -2.56 6.61
C THR A 5 -7.86 -2.54 5.62
N THR A 6 -8.10 -2.93 4.36
CA THR A 6 -7.07 -2.90 3.31
C THR A 6 -6.62 -1.47 3.04
N ILE A 7 -7.55 -0.54 2.87
CA ILE A 7 -7.26 0.88 2.65
C ILE A 7 -6.53 1.49 3.85
N LEU A 8 -6.96 1.20 5.08
CA LEU A 8 -6.31 1.69 6.29
C LEU A 8 -4.87 1.17 6.42
N LYS A 9 -4.63 -0.09 6.05
CA LYS A 9 -3.27 -0.66 6.04
C LYS A 9 -2.40 0.02 4.99
N ILE A 10 -2.94 0.32 3.79
CA ILE A 10 -2.24 1.14 2.78
C ILE A 10 -1.88 2.52 3.35
N ASP A 11 -2.84 3.21 3.97
CA ASP A 11 -2.63 4.54 4.56
C ASP A 11 -1.53 4.51 5.64
N GLU A 12 -1.41 3.43 6.43
CA GLU A 12 -0.35 3.26 7.41
C GLU A 12 1.03 2.98 6.80
N ILE A 13 1.08 2.25 5.67
CA ILE A 13 2.33 2.07 4.90
C ILE A 13 2.82 3.43 4.38
N ILE A 14 1.92 4.21 3.76
CA ILE A 14 2.24 5.57 3.26
C ILE A 14 2.75 6.47 4.39
N LYS A 15 2.11 6.44 5.57
CA LYS A 15 2.57 7.20 6.75
C LYS A 15 3.96 6.78 7.21
N THR A 16 4.24 5.48 7.19
CA THR A 16 5.57 4.93 7.55
C THR A 16 6.65 5.43 6.59
N LEU A 17 6.38 5.38 5.28
CA LEU A 17 7.28 5.88 4.23
C LEU A 17 7.52 7.39 4.33
N SER A 18 6.50 8.13 4.75
CA SER A 18 6.55 9.59 4.96
C SER A 18 7.16 10.01 6.30
N GLU A 19 7.69 9.07 7.09
CA GLU A 19 8.24 9.30 8.44
C GLU A 19 7.27 10.07 9.37
N SER A 20 5.96 9.81 9.22
CA SER A 20 4.94 10.52 9.97
C SER A 20 4.98 10.13 11.45
N LYS A 21 4.96 11.12 12.35
CA LYS A 21 4.92 10.90 13.82
C LYS A 21 3.57 10.43 14.35
N LYS A 22 2.63 10.10 13.48
CA LYS A 22 1.29 9.65 13.88
C LYS A 22 1.38 8.20 14.38
N PRO A 23 0.62 7.83 15.42
CA PRO A 23 0.59 6.45 15.89
C PRO A 23 0.03 5.54 14.79
N LEU A 24 0.71 4.42 14.58
CA LEU A 24 0.25 3.31 13.76
C LEU A 24 -0.58 2.37 14.63
N THR A 25 -1.64 1.82 14.06
CA THR A 25 -2.64 1.01 14.77
C THR A 25 -2.82 -0.38 14.17
N ILE A 26 -2.39 -0.59 12.92
CA ILE A 26 -2.54 -1.84 12.19
C ILE A 26 -1.18 -2.50 11.94
N LEU A 27 -0.18 -1.74 11.51
CA LEU A 27 1.15 -2.29 11.21
C LEU A 27 1.86 -2.74 12.49
N THR A 28 2.41 -3.95 12.44
CA THR A 28 3.29 -4.48 13.47
C THR A 28 4.69 -3.86 13.38
N PRO A 29 5.49 -3.87 14.47
CA PRO A 29 6.85 -3.33 14.44
C PRO A 29 7.75 -3.92 13.35
N ASP A 30 7.63 -5.21 13.06
CA ASP A 30 8.37 -5.88 11.99
C ASP A 30 7.94 -5.43 10.59
N GLU A 31 6.63 -5.18 10.39
CA GLU A 31 6.13 -4.63 9.14
C GLU A 31 6.62 -3.19 8.94
N VAL A 32 6.59 -2.37 9.99
CA VAL A 32 7.13 -1.00 9.97
C VAL A 32 8.60 -1.00 9.57
N LYS A 33 9.41 -1.87 10.20
CA LYS A 33 10.83 -2.01 9.87
C LYS A 33 11.03 -2.42 8.42
N SER A 34 10.28 -3.41 7.94
CA SER A 34 10.37 -3.88 6.55
C SER A 34 10.04 -2.79 5.53
N ILE A 35 9.12 -1.87 5.86
CA ILE A 35 8.79 -0.72 5.02
C ILE A 35 9.89 0.34 5.08
N GLN A 36 10.52 0.55 6.24
CA GLN A 36 11.62 1.50 6.43
C GLN A 36 12.95 1.02 5.83
N ASP A 37 13.13 -0.28 5.63
CA ASP A 37 14.27 -0.88 4.95
C ASP A 37 14.22 -0.71 3.41
N VAL A 38 13.12 -0.18 2.86
CA VAL A 38 13.06 0.22 1.44
C VAL A 38 14.04 1.37 1.20
N ASP A 39 14.64 1.41 0.02
CA ASP A 39 15.55 2.51 -0.33
C ASP A 39 14.84 3.86 -0.25
N LYS A 40 15.48 4.86 0.36
CA LYS A 40 14.86 6.17 0.58
C LYS A 40 14.41 6.86 -0.71
N GLU A 41 15.10 6.59 -1.82
CA GLU A 41 14.75 7.11 -3.15
C GLU A 41 13.44 6.49 -3.67
N ASP A 42 13.14 5.27 -3.24
CA ASP A 42 11.94 4.53 -3.61
C ASP A 42 10.75 4.79 -2.68
N HIS A 43 10.98 5.39 -1.50
CA HIS A 43 9.89 5.72 -0.55
C HIS A 43 8.80 6.58 -1.18
N SER A 44 9.19 7.68 -1.84
CA SER A 44 8.24 8.58 -2.48
C SER A 44 7.48 7.87 -3.60
N LYS A 45 8.20 7.06 -4.39
CA LYS A 45 7.61 6.31 -5.49
C LYS A 45 6.58 5.28 -5.00
N LEU A 46 6.93 4.50 -3.97
CA LEU A 46 6.01 3.53 -3.37
C LEU A 46 4.80 4.24 -2.74
N ALA A 47 5.02 5.36 -2.04
CA ALA A 47 3.94 6.15 -1.46
C ALA A 47 2.96 6.64 -2.54
N ASP A 48 3.45 7.19 -3.66
CA ASP A 48 2.63 7.65 -4.78
C ASP A 48 1.80 6.50 -5.39
N ARG A 49 2.42 5.33 -5.61
CA ARG A 49 1.71 4.14 -6.13
C ARG A 49 0.58 3.68 -5.22
N LEU A 50 0.83 3.70 -3.92
CA LEU A 50 -0.15 3.32 -2.91
C LEU A 50 -1.26 4.36 -2.77
N GLU A 51 -0.94 5.65 -2.88
CA GLU A 51 -1.93 6.73 -2.87
C GLU A 51 -2.86 6.64 -4.09
N ASP A 52 -2.31 6.42 -5.30
CA ASP A 52 -3.09 6.17 -6.52
C ASP A 52 -4.07 5.00 -6.32
N LEU A 53 -3.62 3.92 -5.69
CA LEU A 53 -4.47 2.77 -5.36
C LEU A 53 -5.58 3.14 -4.39
N VAL A 54 -5.28 3.89 -3.33
CA VAL A 54 -6.30 4.33 -2.36
C VAL A 54 -7.34 5.21 -3.02
N VAL A 55 -6.94 6.15 -3.87
CA VAL A 55 -7.85 7.01 -4.64
C VAL A 55 -8.77 6.15 -5.52
N LEU A 56 -8.23 5.19 -6.27
CA LEU A 56 -9.05 4.30 -7.10
C LEU A 56 -10.01 3.45 -6.26
N LEU A 57 -9.55 2.93 -5.12
CA LEU A 57 -10.39 2.12 -4.25
C LEU A 57 -11.51 2.94 -3.58
N ARG A 58 -11.29 4.22 -3.29
CA ARG A 58 -12.28 5.10 -2.66
C ARG A 58 -13.22 5.75 -3.68
N ASP A 59 -12.66 6.34 -4.73
CA ASP A 59 -13.37 7.27 -5.61
C ASP A 59 -13.87 6.61 -6.91
N ASP A 60 -13.20 5.55 -7.40
CA ASP A 60 -13.58 4.83 -8.63
C ASP A 60 -13.51 3.30 -8.47
N PRO A 61 -14.22 2.71 -7.48
CA PRO A 61 -14.09 1.29 -7.13
C PRO A 61 -14.60 0.32 -8.20
N ASP A 62 -15.44 0.79 -9.13
CA ASP A 62 -15.96 -0.02 -10.24
C ASP A 62 -14.95 -0.17 -11.39
N ASN A 63 -13.90 0.65 -11.41
CA ASN A 63 -12.85 0.61 -12.42
C ASN A 63 -11.79 -0.46 -12.12
N LYS A 64 -12.25 -1.71 -12.05
CA LYS A 64 -11.44 -2.90 -11.75
C LYS A 64 -10.21 -3.02 -12.64
N ARG A 65 -10.31 -2.58 -13.91
CA ARG A 65 -9.17 -2.59 -14.85
C ARG A 65 -8.05 -1.67 -14.36
N LYS A 66 -8.38 -0.41 -14.07
CA LYS A 66 -7.38 0.57 -13.62
C LYS A 66 -6.80 0.18 -12.25
N ILE A 67 -7.63 -0.31 -11.34
CA ILE A 67 -7.18 -0.84 -10.03
C ILE A 67 -6.16 -1.97 -10.23
N ARG A 68 -6.48 -2.95 -11.09
CA ARG A 68 -5.59 -4.07 -11.38
C ARG A 68 -4.27 -3.62 -12.00
N ASP A 69 -4.32 -2.71 -12.97
CA ASP A 69 -3.14 -2.22 -13.67
C ASP A 69 -2.22 -1.44 -12.71
N THR A 70 -2.77 -0.51 -11.90
CA THR A 70 -1.99 0.20 -10.86
C THR A 70 -1.42 -0.75 -9.82
N ARG A 71 -2.20 -1.75 -9.39
CA ARG A 71 -1.77 -2.77 -8.43
C ARG A 71 -0.64 -3.62 -8.99
N GLN A 72 -0.70 -4.00 -10.27
CA GLN A 72 0.35 -4.77 -10.92
C GLN A 72 1.66 -3.99 -10.98
N ILE A 73 1.61 -2.70 -11.34
CA ILE A 73 2.80 -1.84 -11.37
C ILE A 73 3.44 -1.76 -9.97
N ALA A 74 2.64 -1.51 -8.93
CA ALA A 74 3.15 -1.49 -7.56
C ALA A 74 3.74 -2.83 -7.13
N PHE A 75 3.16 -3.94 -7.59
CA PHE A 75 3.63 -5.30 -7.28
C PHE A 75 4.94 -5.64 -7.99
N ASP A 76 5.09 -5.24 -9.25
CA ASP A 76 6.31 -5.48 -10.03
C ASP A 76 7.48 -4.67 -9.46
N GLU A 77 7.24 -3.45 -8.99
CA GLU A 77 8.26 -2.59 -8.41
C GLU A 77 8.59 -2.95 -6.94
N PHE A 78 7.57 -3.24 -6.13
CA PHE A 78 7.70 -3.31 -4.66
C PHE A 78 7.16 -4.60 -4.03
N GLY A 79 6.80 -5.60 -4.82
CA GLY A 79 6.29 -6.88 -4.31
C GLY A 79 7.30 -7.65 -3.45
N HIS A 80 8.58 -7.34 -3.53
CA HIS A 80 9.58 -7.95 -2.65
C HIS A 80 9.44 -7.50 -1.17
N VAL A 81 8.73 -6.40 -0.90
CA VAL A 81 8.48 -5.88 0.44
C VAL A 81 7.26 -6.57 1.03
N GLY A 82 7.45 -7.42 2.04
CA GLY A 82 6.40 -8.28 2.61
C GLY A 82 5.08 -7.56 2.94
N PRO A 83 5.09 -6.47 3.73
CA PRO A 83 3.88 -5.72 4.06
C PRO A 83 3.15 -5.15 2.83
N VAL A 84 3.91 -4.71 1.82
CA VAL A 84 3.36 -4.19 0.55
C VAL A 84 2.74 -5.32 -0.24
N TRP A 85 3.41 -6.46 -0.37
CA TRP A 85 2.88 -7.66 -1.02
C TRP A 85 1.54 -8.08 -0.42
N ASP A 86 1.47 -8.20 0.91
CA ASP A 86 0.26 -8.60 1.65
C ASP A 86 -0.93 -7.71 1.34
N VAL A 87 -0.69 -6.40 1.30
CA VAL A 87 -1.70 -5.40 0.98
C VAL A 87 -2.11 -5.47 -0.49
N LEU A 88 -1.16 -5.56 -1.42
CA LEU A 88 -1.46 -5.69 -2.85
C LEU A 88 -2.19 -7.00 -3.19
N LYS A 89 -1.96 -8.07 -2.41
CA LYS A 89 -2.75 -9.31 -2.46
C LYS A 89 -4.15 -9.13 -1.90
N SER A 90 -4.29 -8.37 -0.83
CA SER A 90 -5.61 -8.03 -0.27
C SER A 90 -6.44 -7.20 -1.24
N VAL A 91 -5.82 -6.25 -1.95
CA VAL A 91 -6.47 -5.48 -3.02
C VAL A 91 -6.97 -6.39 -4.15
N GLU A 92 -6.17 -7.36 -4.59
CA GLU A 92 -6.59 -8.35 -5.60
C GLU A 92 -7.81 -9.17 -5.14
N ALA A 93 -7.89 -9.52 -3.86
CA ALA A 93 -8.99 -10.32 -3.30
C ALA A 93 -10.33 -9.56 -3.20
N LEU A 94 -10.35 -8.24 -3.44
CA LEU A 94 -11.58 -7.43 -3.40
C LEU A 94 -12.41 -7.53 -4.69
N PHE A 95 -11.90 -8.14 -5.78
CA PHE A 95 -12.50 -8.01 -7.12
C PHE A 95 -12.60 -9.27 -7.96
#